data_AF-A0A1Q7T3J3-F1
#
_entry.id   AF-A0A1Q7T3J3-F1
#
_cell.length_a   1.000
_cell.length_b   1.000
_cell.length_c   1.000
_cell.angle_alpha   90.00
_cell.angle_beta   90.00
_cell.angle_gamma   90.00
#
_symmetry.space_group_name_H-M   'P 1'
#
loop_
_entity.id
_entity.type
_entity.pdbx_description
1 polymer ?
#
loop_
_entity_poly.entity_id
_entity_poly.type
_entity_poly.pdbx_seq_one_letter_code
_entity_poly.pdbx_strand_id
1 'polypeptide(L)'
;MSAELTAGGKRSLRRFFDDLVWKHFFDDVRLEEPGVTQYVSKMLVDFVDVGNLYRLQNARGKRLEDVGEMLIESNPMLEAPSFDRERAVRKHVGDYTLFMTGLFPESVAKSRQTKRPRLDAFVDFVQAGKESYAIVSS
;
A
#
# COMPACT_ATOMS: atom_id res chain seq x y z
N MET A 1 16.17 -25.18 -15.58
CA MET A 1 14.69 -25.33 -15.52
C MET A 1 14.12 -24.34 -14.50
N SER A 2 14.12 -23.03 -14.78
CA SER A 2 13.72 -22.03 -13.76
C SER A 2 12.94 -20.83 -14.29
N ALA A 3 12.38 -20.90 -15.51
CA ALA A 3 11.73 -19.75 -16.15
C ALA A 3 10.19 -19.85 -16.30
N GLU A 4 9.57 -21.01 -16.01
CA GLU A 4 8.12 -21.19 -16.28
C GLU A 4 7.20 -20.90 -15.07
N LEU A 5 7.74 -20.78 -13.85
CA LEU A 5 6.93 -20.54 -12.65
C LEU A 5 6.48 -19.07 -12.46
N THR A 6 7.08 -18.12 -13.16
CA THR A 6 6.92 -16.68 -12.85
C THR A 6 5.70 -16.03 -13.49
N ALA A 7 5.28 -16.47 -14.69
CA ALA A 7 4.11 -15.90 -15.37
C ALA A 7 2.82 -16.68 -15.11
N GLY A 8 2.91 -17.98 -14.82
CA GLY A 8 1.78 -18.83 -14.46
C GLY A 8 1.28 -18.57 -13.04
N GLY A 9 2.20 -18.51 -12.07
CA GLY A 9 1.88 -18.30 -10.65
C GLY A 9 1.27 -16.93 -10.34
N LYS A 10 1.76 -15.86 -10.97
CA LYS A 10 1.15 -14.52 -10.82
C LYS A 10 -0.25 -14.45 -11.44
N ARG A 11 -0.49 -15.12 -12.58
CA ARG A 11 -1.82 -15.20 -13.19
C ARG A 11 -2.78 -16.05 -12.37
N SER A 12 -2.32 -17.13 -11.72
CA SER A 12 -3.17 -17.92 -10.81
C SER A 12 -3.50 -17.15 -9.53
N LEU A 13 -2.54 -16.44 -8.95
CA LEU A 13 -2.76 -15.61 -7.76
C LEU A 13 -3.66 -14.41 -8.06
N ARG A 14 -3.51 -13.82 -9.24
CA ARG A 14 -4.40 -12.73 -9.69
C ARG A 14 -5.84 -13.18 -9.77
N ARG A 15 -6.10 -14.32 -10.44
CA ARG A 15 -7.46 -14.89 -10.53
C ARG A 15 -8.02 -15.21 -9.15
N PHE A 16 -7.20 -15.82 -8.28
CA PHE A 16 -7.60 -16.12 -6.91
C PHE A 16 -8.06 -14.88 -6.15
N PHE A 17 -7.26 -13.80 -6.16
CA PHE A 17 -7.64 -12.57 -5.48
C PHE A 17 -8.81 -11.85 -6.16
N ASP A 18 -8.89 -11.87 -7.51
CA ASP A 18 -10.07 -11.33 -8.20
C ASP A 18 -11.34 -12.03 -7.69
N ASP A 19 -11.41 -13.36 -7.75
CA ASP A 19 -12.60 -14.12 -7.32
C ASP A 19 -12.94 -13.87 -5.84
N LEU A 20 -11.93 -13.85 -4.96
CA LEU A 20 -12.11 -13.64 -3.53
C LEU A 20 -12.63 -12.23 -3.22
N VAL A 21 -11.99 -11.20 -3.77
CA VAL A 21 -12.37 -9.80 -3.53
C VAL A 21 -13.74 -9.52 -4.13
N TRP A 22 -14.02 -10.00 -5.35
CA TRP A 22 -15.34 -9.87 -5.97
C TRP A 22 -16.45 -10.44 -5.10
N LYS A 23 -16.26 -11.66 -4.59
CA LYS A 23 -17.24 -12.30 -3.72
C LYS A 23 -17.51 -11.47 -2.46
N HIS A 24 -16.46 -11.10 -1.71
CA HIS A 24 -16.62 -10.38 -0.45
C HIS A 24 -17.14 -8.94 -0.64
N PHE A 25 -16.75 -8.26 -1.71
CA PHE A 25 -17.24 -6.90 -1.99
C PHE A 25 -18.73 -6.91 -2.31
N PHE A 26 -19.21 -7.92 -3.03
CA PHE A 26 -20.62 -8.07 -3.35
C PHE A 26 -21.44 -8.57 -2.16
N ASP A 27 -21.02 -9.68 -1.56
CA ASP A 27 -21.81 -10.38 -0.53
C ASP A 27 -21.79 -9.64 0.83
N ASP A 28 -20.62 -9.16 1.26
CA ASP A 28 -20.43 -8.63 2.62
C ASP A 28 -20.46 -7.11 2.66
N VAL A 29 -19.74 -6.45 1.74
CA VAL A 29 -19.59 -4.98 1.73
C VAL A 29 -20.71 -4.29 0.96
N ARG A 30 -21.42 -5.02 0.08
CA ARG A 30 -22.43 -4.49 -0.84
C ARG A 30 -21.92 -3.32 -1.70
N LEU A 31 -20.67 -3.40 -2.12
CA LEU A 31 -20.02 -2.42 -2.98
C LEU A 31 -19.89 -2.99 -4.40
N GLU A 32 -20.78 -2.55 -5.28
CA GLU A 32 -20.83 -2.98 -6.69
C GLU A 32 -19.99 -2.07 -7.59
N GLU A 33 -18.73 -1.85 -7.23
CA GLU A 33 -17.80 -1.00 -7.98
C GLU A 33 -16.67 -1.83 -8.59
N PRO A 34 -16.82 -2.32 -9.85
CA PRO A 34 -15.85 -3.22 -10.48
C PRO A 34 -14.42 -2.67 -10.49
N GLY A 35 -14.29 -1.34 -10.63
CA GLY A 35 -12.99 -0.67 -10.61
C GLY A 35 -12.26 -0.80 -9.27
N VAL A 36 -12.99 -0.67 -8.15
CA VAL A 36 -12.41 -0.80 -6.81
C VAL A 36 -12.01 -2.24 -6.54
N THR A 37 -12.86 -3.21 -6.89
CA THR A 37 -12.58 -4.64 -6.73
C THR A 37 -11.35 -5.06 -7.53
N GLN A 38 -11.23 -4.62 -8.79
CA GLN A 38 -10.04 -4.88 -9.61
C GLN A 38 -8.79 -4.20 -9.07
N TYR A 39 -8.93 -3.00 -8.50
CA TYR A 39 -7.85 -2.25 -7.89
C TYR A 39 -7.30 -2.96 -6.66
N VAL A 40 -8.16 -3.33 -5.71
CA VAL A 40 -7.79 -4.04 -4.47
C VAL A 40 -7.14 -5.38 -4.81
N SER A 41 -7.72 -6.13 -5.75
CA SER A 41 -7.13 -7.39 -6.22
C SER A 41 -5.72 -7.20 -6.81
N LYS A 42 -5.51 -6.11 -7.56
CA LYS A 42 -4.17 -5.75 -8.07
C LYS A 42 -3.20 -5.45 -6.94
N MET A 43 -3.64 -4.65 -5.97
CA MET A 43 -2.84 -4.24 -4.82
C MET A 43 -2.41 -5.46 -3.99
N LEU A 44 -3.34 -6.39 -3.72
CA LEU A 44 -3.04 -7.63 -2.99
C LEU A 44 -1.99 -8.49 -3.70
N VAL A 45 -2.11 -8.66 -5.02
CA VAL A 45 -1.11 -9.37 -5.83
C VAL A 45 0.24 -8.67 -5.80
N ASP A 46 0.26 -7.33 -5.89
CA ASP A 46 1.50 -6.55 -5.88
C ASP A 46 2.26 -6.73 -4.56
N PHE A 47 1.56 -6.73 -3.44
CA PHE A 47 2.15 -6.75 -2.10
C PHE A 47 2.44 -8.15 -1.52
N VAL A 48 2.15 -9.21 -2.27
CA VAL A 48 2.69 -10.54 -1.94
C VAL A 48 4.22 -10.56 -1.99
N ASP A 49 4.82 -9.71 -2.84
CA ASP A 49 6.26 -9.50 -2.83
C ASP A 49 6.63 -8.39 -1.82
N VAL A 50 7.35 -8.75 -0.76
CA VAL A 50 7.80 -7.79 0.27
C VAL A 50 8.71 -6.70 -0.31
N GLY A 51 9.37 -6.97 -1.44
CA GLY A 51 10.13 -5.97 -2.19
C GLY A 51 9.25 -4.81 -2.67
N ASN A 52 8.00 -5.12 -3.06
CA ASN A 52 7.02 -4.11 -3.49
C ASN A 52 6.42 -3.32 -2.33
N LEU A 53 6.35 -3.89 -1.12
CA LEU A 53 5.94 -3.18 0.09
C LEU A 53 6.93 -2.08 0.48
N TYR A 54 8.23 -2.31 0.28
CA TYR A 54 9.31 -1.40 0.65
C TYR A 54 10.13 -0.96 -0.57
N ARG A 55 9.44 -0.67 -1.68
CA ARG A 55 10.05 -0.29 -2.97
C ARG A 55 10.50 1.16 -3.03
N LEU A 56 9.94 2.01 -2.18
CA LEU A 56 10.31 3.42 -2.14
C LEU A 56 11.69 3.60 -1.51
N GLN A 57 12.45 4.52 -2.09
CA GLN A 57 13.73 4.97 -1.58
C GLN A 57 13.73 6.49 -1.59
N ASN A 58 14.36 7.11 -0.59
CA ASN A 58 14.59 8.55 -0.59
C ASN A 58 15.74 8.96 -1.51
N ALA A 59 15.98 10.26 -1.61
CA ALA A 59 17.07 10.84 -2.41
C ALA A 59 18.48 10.31 -2.05
N ARG A 60 18.67 9.74 -0.86
CA ARG A 60 19.93 9.13 -0.40
C ARG A 60 20.00 7.63 -0.67
N GLY A 61 19.03 7.05 -1.37
CA GLY A 61 18.94 5.62 -1.64
C GLY A 61 18.52 4.77 -0.44
N LYS A 62 18.11 5.39 0.68
CA LYS A 62 17.59 4.64 1.83
C LYS A 62 16.18 4.17 1.52
N ARG A 63 15.93 2.86 1.65
CA ARG A 63 14.59 2.28 1.58
C ARG A 63 13.70 2.84 2.69
N LEU A 64 12.45 3.15 2.34
CA LEU A 64 11.44 3.64 3.27
C LEU A 64 10.62 2.45 3.77
N GLU A 65 10.65 2.24 5.08
CA GLU A 65 9.95 1.13 5.74
C GLU A 65 8.84 1.59 6.69
N ASP A 66 8.69 2.90 6.82
CA ASP A 66 7.81 3.58 7.76
C ASP A 66 6.94 4.58 7.00
N VAL A 67 5.64 4.60 7.31
CA VAL A 67 4.64 5.46 6.66
C VAL A 67 4.94 6.93 6.93
N GLY A 68 5.42 7.29 8.12
CA GLY A 68 5.89 8.63 8.43
C GLY A 68 7.05 9.06 7.53
N GLU A 69 8.02 8.16 7.25
CA GLU A 69 9.09 8.43 6.28
C GLU A 69 8.53 8.59 4.86
N MET A 70 7.59 7.75 4.45
CA MET A 70 6.93 7.87 3.13
C MET A 70 6.14 9.18 3.00
N LEU A 71 5.49 9.64 4.07
CA LEU A 71 4.76 10.91 4.09
C LEU A 71 5.71 12.11 3.95
N ILE A 72 6.88 12.07 4.61
CA ILE A 72 7.92 13.10 4.44
C ILE A 72 8.42 13.13 2.99
N GLU A 73 8.73 11.95 2.42
CA GLU A 73 9.17 11.82 1.02
C GLU A 73 8.10 12.31 0.03
N SER A 74 6.81 12.15 0.37
CA SER A 74 5.69 12.61 -0.45
C SER A 74 5.45 14.11 -0.42
N ASN A 75 6.09 14.84 0.51
CA ASN A 75 5.79 16.25 0.72
C ASN A 75 6.52 17.12 -0.33
N PRO A 76 5.79 17.86 -1.20
CA PRO A 76 6.38 18.69 -2.23
C PRO A 76 7.13 19.92 -1.69
N MET A 77 6.87 20.32 -0.44
CA MET A 77 7.65 21.36 0.25
C MET A 77 8.92 20.82 0.91
N LEU A 78 9.11 19.50 0.94
CA LEU A 78 10.28 18.85 1.55
C LEU A 78 11.09 18.10 0.50
N GLU A 79 10.66 16.90 0.12
CA GLU A 79 11.50 15.91 -0.55
C GLU A 79 10.96 15.43 -1.90
N ALA A 80 9.72 15.79 -2.31
CA ALA A 80 9.19 15.35 -3.59
C ALA A 80 9.76 16.20 -4.76
N PRO A 81 10.59 15.62 -5.66
CA PRO A 81 11.25 16.35 -6.75
C PRO A 81 10.32 16.69 -7.93
N SER A 82 9.12 16.12 -7.97
CA SER A 82 8.12 16.36 -9.02
C SER A 82 6.71 15.96 -8.57
N PHE A 83 5.70 16.49 -9.23
CA PHE A 83 4.30 16.12 -9.02
C PHE A 83 4.05 14.63 -9.26
N ASP A 84 4.65 14.05 -10.30
CA ASP A 84 4.53 12.61 -10.58
C ASP A 84 5.10 11.76 -9.44
N ARG A 85 6.22 12.20 -8.85
CA ARG A 85 6.84 11.51 -7.72
C ARG A 85 5.99 11.64 -6.46
N GLU A 86 5.50 12.83 -6.14
CA GLU A 86 4.53 13.02 -5.05
C GLU A 86 3.34 12.07 -5.22
N ARG A 87 2.70 12.09 -6.40
CA ARG A 87 1.52 11.26 -6.67
C ARG A 87 1.82 9.77 -6.56
N ALA A 88 2.99 9.32 -7.04
CA ALA A 88 3.41 7.94 -6.92
C ALA A 88 3.63 7.52 -5.45
N VAL A 89 4.27 8.37 -4.64
CA VAL A 89 4.50 8.11 -3.21
C VAL A 89 3.19 8.13 -2.43
N ARG A 90 2.33 9.14 -2.65
CA ARG A 90 0.99 9.23 -2.04
C ARG A 90 0.14 8.01 -2.38
N LYS A 91 0.13 7.58 -3.65
CA LYS A 91 -0.58 6.35 -4.04
C LYS A 91 -0.05 5.15 -3.25
N HIS A 92 1.26 5.01 -3.13
CA HIS A 92 1.85 3.92 -2.37
C HIS A 92 1.54 3.97 -0.88
N VAL A 93 1.51 5.17 -0.26
CA VAL A 93 1.06 5.35 1.13
C VAL A 93 -0.38 4.88 1.30
N GLY A 94 -1.28 5.26 0.38
CA GLY A 94 -2.66 4.78 0.35
C GLY A 94 -2.75 3.25 0.25
N ASP A 95 -2.00 2.66 -0.68
CA ASP A 95 -1.97 1.20 -0.89
C ASP A 95 -1.45 0.48 0.37
N TYR A 96 -0.30 0.93 0.89
CA TYR A 96 0.40 0.32 2.02
C TYR A 96 -0.44 0.37 3.29
N THR A 97 -1.03 1.53 3.60
CA THR A 97 -1.88 1.69 4.79
C THR A 97 -3.17 0.89 4.68
N LEU A 98 -3.81 0.82 3.50
CA LEU A 98 -4.98 -0.03 3.26
C LEU A 98 -4.65 -1.51 3.48
N PHE A 99 -3.53 -1.98 2.94
CA PHE A 99 -3.07 -3.35 3.12
C PHE A 99 -2.76 -3.68 4.58
N MET A 100 -1.97 -2.85 5.26
CA MET A 100 -1.54 -3.09 6.63
C MET A 100 -2.68 -3.03 7.63
N THR A 101 -3.61 -2.08 7.46
CA THR A 101 -4.77 -1.97 8.35
C THR A 101 -5.80 -3.08 8.12
N GLY A 102 -5.91 -3.58 6.89
CA GLY A 102 -6.81 -4.69 6.55
C GLY A 102 -6.29 -6.07 6.96
N LEU A 103 -5.01 -6.36 6.71
CA LEU A 103 -4.44 -7.71 6.93
C LEU A 103 -3.63 -7.86 8.22
N PHE A 104 -3.08 -6.77 8.75
CA PHE A 104 -2.18 -6.80 9.90
C PHE A 104 -2.48 -5.69 10.95
N PRO A 105 -3.74 -5.52 11.38
CA PRO A 105 -4.12 -4.45 12.30
C PRO A 105 -3.36 -4.50 13.64
N GLU A 106 -2.98 -5.69 14.12
CA GLU A 106 -2.20 -5.85 15.34
C GLU A 106 -0.77 -5.30 15.20
N SER A 107 -0.17 -5.44 14.01
CA SER A 107 1.15 -4.88 13.73
C SER A 107 1.12 -3.35 13.75
N VAL A 108 0.07 -2.76 13.17
CA VAL A 108 -0.17 -1.30 13.22
C VAL A 108 -0.33 -0.84 14.68
N ALA A 109 -1.13 -1.55 15.47
CA ALA A 109 -1.33 -1.23 16.89
C ALA A 109 -0.03 -1.34 17.71
N LYS A 110 0.80 -2.37 17.45
CA LYS A 110 2.08 -2.58 18.14
C LYS A 110 3.13 -1.53 17.79
N SER A 111 3.12 -0.98 16.58
CA SER A 111 4.07 0.07 16.17
C SER A 111 4.05 1.27 17.14
N ARG A 112 2.84 1.61 17.63
CA ARG A 112 2.59 2.68 18.62
C ARG A 112 3.14 2.39 20.02
N GLN A 113 3.47 1.14 20.34
CA GLN A 113 3.87 0.69 21.67
C GLN A 113 5.37 0.36 21.78
N THR A 114 6.14 0.57 20.72
CA THR A 114 7.55 0.19 20.67
C THR A 114 8.45 1.08 21.56
N LYS A 115 9.48 0.48 22.19
CA LYS A 115 10.42 1.17 23.11
C LYS A 115 11.33 2.20 22.44
N ARG A 116 11.47 2.15 21.10
CA ARG A 116 12.13 3.18 20.28
C ARG A 116 11.09 3.71 19.30
N PRO A 117 10.58 4.93 19.48
CA PRO A 117 9.51 5.43 18.63
C PRO A 117 10.02 5.56 17.19
N ARG A 118 9.47 4.74 16.29
CA ARG A 118 9.52 4.99 14.83
C ARG A 118 8.51 6.09 14.50
N LEU A 119 8.61 6.71 13.33
CA LEU A 119 7.69 7.79 12.96
C LEU A 119 6.23 7.28 12.88
N ASP A 120 6.05 6.01 12.48
CA ASP A 120 4.78 5.29 12.49
C ASP A 120 4.02 5.35 13.83
N ALA A 121 4.72 5.46 14.96
CA ALA A 121 4.07 5.55 16.27
C ALA A 121 3.17 6.80 16.41
N PHE A 122 3.41 7.81 15.57
CA PHE A 122 2.68 9.09 15.54
C PHE A 122 1.73 9.20 14.35
N VAL A 123 1.62 8.17 13.51
CA VAL A 123 0.78 8.17 12.31
C VAL A 123 -0.51 7.40 12.56
N ASP A 124 -1.65 8.02 12.27
CA ASP A 124 -2.90 7.28 12.07
C ASP A 124 -2.90 6.74 10.63
N PHE A 125 -2.73 5.43 10.48
CA PHE A 125 -2.62 4.78 9.18
C PHE A 125 -3.89 4.95 8.34
N VAL A 126 -5.07 4.90 8.95
CA VAL A 126 -6.33 5.02 8.21
C VAL A 126 -6.49 6.45 7.69
N GLN A 127 -6.20 7.44 8.55
CA GLN A 127 -6.25 8.84 8.14
C GLN A 127 -5.20 9.16 7.06
N ALA A 128 -3.96 8.73 7.26
CA ALA A 128 -2.87 8.93 6.30
C ALA A 128 -3.18 8.32 4.93
N GLY A 129 -3.77 7.12 4.91
CA GLY A 129 -4.20 6.45 3.69
C GLY A 129 -5.30 7.23 2.96
N LYS A 130 -6.35 7.65 3.68
CA LYS A 130 -7.46 8.44 3.11
C LYS A 130 -6.98 9.75 2.51
N GLU A 131 -6.16 10.51 3.24
CA GLU A 131 -5.59 11.77 2.76
C GLU A 131 -4.73 11.56 1.51
N SER A 132 -3.92 10.51 1.51
CA SER A 132 -3.04 10.21 0.38
C SER A 132 -3.84 9.82 -0.87
N TYR A 133 -4.90 9.03 -0.75
CA TYR A 133 -5.80 8.76 -1.87
C TYR A 133 -6.53 10.01 -2.35
N ALA A 134 -7.01 10.86 -1.44
CA ALA A 134 -7.68 12.11 -1.79
C ALA A 134 -6.78 13.00 -2.67
N ILE A 135 -5.50 13.15 -2.29
CA ILE A 135 -4.49 13.90 -3.05
C ILE A 135 -4.21 13.26 -4.42
N VAL A 136 -4.19 11.93 -4.51
CA VAL A 136 -3.96 11.24 -5.80
C VAL A 136 -5.15 11.40 -6.75
N SER A 137 -6.36 11.51 -6.20
CA SER A 137 -7.62 11.63 -6.94
C SER A 137 -8.06 13.06 -7.26
N SER A 138 -7.40 14.07 -6.69
CA SER A 138 -7.68 15.50 -6.94
C SER A 138 -7.09 16.02 -8.25
#